data_AF-A0A835HTA9-F1
#
_entry.id   AF-A0A835HTA9-F1
#
_cell.length_a   1.000
_cell.length_b   1.000
_cell.length_c   1.000
_cell.angle_alpha   90.00
_cell.angle_beta   90.00
_cell.angle_gamma   90.00
#
_symmetry.space_group_name_H-M   'P 1'
#
loop_
_entity.id
_entity.type
_entity.pdbx_description
1 polymer ?
#
loop_
_entity_poly.entity_id
_entity_poly.type
_entity_poly.pdbx_seq_one_letter_code
_entity_poly.pdbx_strand_id
1 'polypeptide(L)'
;MLPYTTIQEAELLFQRELTNLEKLWFFYSARKSNYFLYAHNVVFLIVFYTLIPLPLALFELTRSKNKYKIQPKVEITYNEMLRCYKETIRVFVLAVGPLSLVSYPVIKLVGIRTDLSLPSVWELVLQLLVYFLVEDYVNYWIHRFMHCKWGYENIHWVHHEFTAPVGFAAPYAHWAEVLILGFPSFLGPAMVPCHMTTFWLWMILRQVEAIETHSGYEFPWRLTKYIPFYGGPEYHDYHHYIGRHSQSNFASVFTYCDYIYGTNKGYSYQKHHLHKNQGCILYAYSNSCSNYSLTLFWISYGRNGEKKTIKVEKNRGSQPNITNLTSASWNTHAKLMLLVTNGHIYVPKNVTIPCCTSERSSSGDSPRQKGKYSVMCLYKKQFHDLRRRCCPCELDYISSLSRCKNLDAKGGKSGSLFVKTLDDIFVIKQIQKKEYDSFVKFAHEYFKYTDQSLNSGSQTCLAKMEKWRKEDDQGGEEPRKSA
;
A
#
# COMPACT_ATOMS: atom_id res chain seq x y z
N MET A 1 -1.24 37.02 30.02
CA MET A 1 -2.35 37.23 30.96
C MET A 1 -3.35 38.12 30.27
N LEU A 2 -4.62 38.04 30.63
CA LEU A 2 -5.63 39.00 30.16
C LEU A 2 -5.31 40.38 30.75
N PRO A 3 -5.65 41.49 30.07
CA PRO A 3 -5.31 42.84 30.55
C PRO A 3 -6.22 43.37 31.67
N TYR A 4 -7.28 42.63 32.02
CA TYR A 4 -8.26 42.96 33.06
C TYR A 4 -8.33 41.87 34.13
N THR A 5 -8.71 42.29 35.34
CA THR A 5 -8.65 41.52 36.59
C THR A 5 -10.01 41.02 37.08
N THR A 6 -11.11 41.62 36.63
CA THR A 6 -12.49 41.25 37.00
C THR A 6 -13.39 41.04 35.77
N ILE A 7 -14.54 40.40 35.98
CA ILE A 7 -15.57 40.23 34.94
C ILE A 7 -16.19 41.57 34.57
N GLN A 8 -16.46 42.42 35.56
CA GLN A 8 -17.09 43.73 35.39
C GLN A 8 -16.21 44.69 34.56
N GLU A 9 -14.90 44.67 34.81
CA GLU A 9 -13.89 45.42 34.03
C GLU A 9 -13.85 44.94 32.57
N ALA A 10 -13.96 43.63 32.33
CA ALA A 10 -14.04 43.06 30.99
C ALA A 10 -15.37 43.42 30.28
N GLU A 11 -16.52 43.28 30.96
CA GLU A 11 -17.84 43.61 30.41
C GLU A 11 -17.96 45.10 30.04
N LEU A 12 -17.37 45.98 30.85
CA LEU A 12 -17.28 47.41 30.56
C LEU A 12 -16.37 47.71 29.35
N LEU A 13 -15.23 47.03 29.21
CA LEU A 13 -14.33 47.18 28.05
C LEU A 13 -14.93 46.63 26.75
N PHE A 14 -15.67 45.52 26.82
CA PHE A 14 -16.35 44.93 25.66
C PHE A 14 -17.70 45.59 25.34
N GLN A 15 -18.20 46.49 26.19
CA GLN A 15 -19.51 47.17 26.08
C GLN A 15 -20.70 46.20 25.98
N ARG A 16 -20.57 45.01 26.58
CA ARG A 16 -21.60 43.97 26.62
C ARG A 16 -21.33 43.00 27.78
N GLU A 17 -22.34 42.24 28.15
CA GLU A 17 -22.13 41.06 29.00
C GLU A 17 -21.26 40.00 28.30
N LEU A 18 -20.48 39.28 29.10
CA LEU A 18 -19.75 38.10 28.66
C LEU A 18 -20.66 36.87 28.67
N THR A 19 -20.55 36.05 27.64
CA THR A 19 -21.22 34.75 27.56
C THR A 19 -20.71 33.80 28.64
N ASN A 20 -21.47 32.75 28.96
CA ASN A 20 -21.08 31.75 29.96
C ASN A 20 -19.74 31.05 29.61
N LEU A 21 -19.44 30.87 28.33
CA LEU A 21 -18.17 30.29 27.87
C LEU A 21 -17.00 31.27 28.06
N GLU A 22 -17.21 32.56 27.79
CA GLU A 22 -16.20 33.59 28.06
C GLU A 22 -15.97 33.77 29.56
N LYS A 23 -17.02 33.74 30.39
CA LYS A 23 -16.91 33.76 31.86
C LYS A 23 -16.12 32.55 32.38
N LEU A 24 -16.37 31.34 31.85
CA LEU A 24 -15.59 30.14 32.16
C LEU A 24 -14.11 30.27 31.72
N TRP A 25 -13.88 30.76 30.49
CA TRP A 25 -12.53 30.99 29.96
C TRP A 25 -11.78 32.04 30.77
N PHE A 26 -12.43 33.11 31.22
CA PHE A 26 -11.87 34.12 32.10
C PHE A 26 -11.43 33.53 33.45
N PHE A 27 -12.33 32.85 34.17
CA PHE A 27 -12.00 32.21 35.45
C PHE A 27 -10.83 31.25 35.35
N TYR A 28 -10.73 30.52 34.24
CA TYR A 28 -9.61 29.63 33.98
C TYR A 28 -8.33 30.40 33.60
N SER A 29 -8.37 31.35 32.66
CA SER A 29 -7.18 31.89 31.99
C SER A 29 -6.60 33.18 32.59
N ALA A 30 -7.39 33.99 33.30
CA ALA A 30 -6.97 35.33 33.74
C ALA A 30 -5.67 35.33 34.57
N ARG A 31 -5.53 34.37 35.48
CA ARG A 31 -4.35 34.19 36.35
C ARG A 31 -3.22 33.34 35.72
N LYS A 32 -3.28 33.04 34.41
CA LYS A 32 -2.30 32.19 33.71
C LYS A 32 -1.49 33.01 32.69
N SER A 33 -0.20 32.71 32.58
CA SER A 33 0.63 33.26 31.50
C SER A 33 0.26 32.60 30.17
N ASN A 34 0.45 33.30 29.05
CA ASN A 34 0.18 32.76 27.72
C ASN A 34 1.06 31.54 27.41
N TYR A 35 2.29 31.53 27.96
CA TYR A 35 3.19 30.38 27.96
C TYR A 35 2.59 29.18 28.72
N PHE A 36 2.03 29.40 29.92
CA PHE A 36 1.40 28.33 30.70
C PHE A 36 0.13 27.78 30.01
N LEU A 37 -0.67 28.64 29.36
CA LEU A 37 -1.78 28.20 28.51
C LEU A 37 -1.25 27.31 27.37
N TYR A 38 -0.26 27.80 26.63
CA TYR A 38 0.35 27.05 25.54
C TYR A 38 0.98 25.72 25.98
N ALA A 39 1.60 25.65 27.15
CA ALA A 39 2.22 24.43 27.70
C ALA A 39 1.23 23.26 27.92
N HIS A 40 -0.08 23.52 27.96
CA HIS A 40 -1.09 22.45 28.03
C HIS A 40 -1.05 21.51 26.82
N ASN A 41 -0.52 21.94 25.67
CA ASN A 41 -0.34 21.05 24.53
C ASN A 41 0.53 19.82 24.86
N VAL A 42 1.53 19.95 25.73
CA VAL A 42 2.37 18.82 26.17
C VAL A 42 1.59 17.87 27.09
N VAL A 43 0.73 18.41 27.95
CA VAL A 43 -0.16 17.62 28.82
C VAL A 43 -1.20 16.89 27.98
N PHE A 44 -1.83 17.57 27.03
CA PHE A 44 -2.82 16.98 26.12
C PHE A 44 -2.18 15.91 25.22
N LEU A 45 -1.00 16.17 24.64
CA LEU A 45 -0.25 15.19 23.83
C LEU A 45 -0.06 13.86 24.55
N ILE A 46 0.24 13.89 25.86
CA ILE A 46 0.42 12.68 26.67
C ILE A 46 -0.94 12.09 27.07
N VAL A 47 -1.84 12.88 27.67
CA VAL A 47 -3.11 12.40 28.22
C VAL A 47 -4.01 11.79 27.16
N PHE A 48 -4.16 12.44 25.99
CA PHE A 48 -5.02 11.94 24.93
C PHE A 48 -4.39 10.72 24.22
N TYR A 49 -3.07 10.69 24.02
CA TYR A 49 -2.36 9.50 23.51
C TYR A 49 -2.50 8.29 24.45
N THR A 50 -2.44 8.49 25.78
CA THR A 50 -2.64 7.40 26.73
C THR A 50 -4.09 6.92 26.77
N LEU A 51 -5.08 7.82 26.64
CA LEU A 51 -6.50 7.48 26.88
C LEU A 51 -7.29 7.06 25.63
N ILE A 52 -7.07 7.67 24.46
CA ILE A 52 -7.85 7.38 23.23
C ILE A 52 -7.71 5.93 22.74
N PRO A 53 -6.49 5.34 22.60
CA PRO A 53 -6.34 3.98 22.09
C PRO A 53 -6.62 2.92 23.15
N LEU A 54 -6.62 3.28 24.45
CA LEU A 54 -6.68 2.35 25.57
C LEU A 54 -7.88 1.37 25.51
N PRO A 55 -9.12 1.77 25.13
CA PRO A 55 -10.23 0.83 25.03
C PRO A 55 -10.02 -0.25 23.97
N LEU A 56 -9.45 0.11 22.81
CA LEU A 56 -9.16 -0.84 21.73
C LEU A 56 -7.91 -1.68 22.03
N ALA A 57 -6.92 -1.09 22.69
CA ALA A 57 -5.72 -1.77 23.16
C ALA A 57 -6.06 -2.85 24.22
N LEU A 58 -6.88 -2.51 25.22
CA LEU A 58 -7.39 -3.47 26.19
C LEU A 58 -8.25 -4.56 25.52
N PHE A 59 -9.08 -4.19 24.54
CA PHE A 59 -9.87 -5.15 23.78
C PHE A 59 -9.00 -6.14 22.99
N GLU A 60 -7.97 -5.67 22.26
CA GLU A 60 -7.00 -6.50 21.54
C GLU A 60 -6.32 -7.51 22.48
N LEU A 61 -5.91 -7.07 23.68
CA LEU A 61 -5.30 -7.94 24.68
C LEU A 61 -6.22 -9.05 25.22
N THR A 62 -7.55 -8.95 25.04
CA THR A 62 -8.47 -10.06 25.39
C THR A 62 -8.40 -11.24 24.42
N ARG A 63 -7.77 -11.07 23.25
CA ARG A 63 -7.76 -12.04 22.13
C ARG A 63 -9.17 -12.48 21.66
N SER A 64 -10.18 -11.65 21.90
CA SER A 64 -11.54 -11.91 21.44
C SER A 64 -11.63 -11.86 19.91
N LYS A 65 -12.19 -12.91 19.29
CA LYS A 65 -12.33 -13.03 17.84
C LYS A 65 -13.33 -12.02 17.29
N ASN A 66 -12.84 -10.84 16.93
CA ASN A 66 -13.66 -9.73 16.44
C ASN A 66 -13.66 -9.65 14.90
N LYS A 67 -14.86 -9.68 14.30
CA LYS A 67 -15.09 -9.55 12.84
C LYS A 67 -14.71 -8.19 12.26
N TYR A 68 -14.48 -7.17 13.10
CA TYR A 68 -14.07 -5.83 12.69
C TYR A 68 -12.55 -5.63 12.69
N LYS A 69 -11.74 -6.61 13.13
CA LYS A 69 -10.28 -6.53 13.07
C LYS A 69 -9.81 -6.73 11.63
N ILE A 70 -8.97 -5.83 11.11
CA ILE A 70 -8.56 -5.83 9.69
C ILE A 70 -7.63 -7.00 9.38
N GLN A 71 -6.65 -7.27 10.24
CA GLN A 71 -5.74 -8.41 10.14
C GLN A 71 -5.98 -9.45 11.26
N PRO A 72 -7.04 -10.28 11.17
CA PRO A 72 -7.47 -11.20 12.25
C PRO A 72 -6.56 -12.43 12.45
N LYS A 73 -5.36 -12.45 11.84
CA LYS A 73 -4.33 -13.49 11.99
C LYS A 73 -3.08 -12.99 12.73
N VAL A 74 -2.97 -11.70 12.96
CA VAL A 74 -1.90 -11.08 13.74
C VAL A 74 -2.47 -10.77 15.12
N GLU A 75 -1.72 -11.08 16.18
CA GLU A 75 -2.08 -10.76 17.57
C GLU A 75 -0.89 -10.04 18.21
N ILE A 76 -1.12 -8.90 18.86
CA ILE A 76 -0.06 -8.17 19.55
C ILE A 76 -0.02 -8.58 21.03
N THR A 77 1.16 -8.89 21.56
CA THR A 77 1.32 -9.22 22.98
C THR A 77 1.34 -7.98 23.86
N TYR A 78 1.00 -8.17 25.14
CA TYR A 78 1.13 -7.14 26.18
C TYR A 78 2.53 -6.52 26.21
N ASN A 79 3.59 -7.31 26.00
CA ASN A 79 4.97 -6.82 26.04
C ASN A 79 5.31 -5.90 24.86
N GLU A 80 4.86 -6.26 23.65
CA GLU A 80 5.05 -5.43 22.45
C GLU A 80 4.26 -4.12 22.53
N MET A 81 3.02 -4.20 23.03
CA MET A 81 2.16 -3.03 23.25
C MET A 81 2.73 -2.11 24.35
N LEU A 82 3.23 -2.66 25.45
CA LEU A 82 3.88 -1.90 26.52
C LEU A 82 5.21 -1.27 26.07
N ARG A 83 5.97 -1.95 25.19
CA ARG A 83 7.16 -1.39 24.53
C ARG A 83 6.79 -0.22 23.63
N CYS A 84 5.79 -0.41 22.77
CA CYS A 84 5.26 0.62 21.85
C CYS A 84 4.88 1.90 22.61
N TYR A 85 4.12 1.74 23.69
CA TYR A 85 3.72 2.84 24.57
C TYR A 85 4.93 3.52 25.24
N LYS A 86 5.84 2.74 25.85
CA LYS A 86 6.99 3.29 26.59
C LYS A 86 7.94 4.10 25.71
N GLU A 87 8.33 3.58 24.55
CA GLU A 87 9.24 4.32 23.66
C GLU A 87 8.56 5.55 23.03
N THR A 88 7.25 5.49 22.76
CA THR A 88 6.51 6.70 22.34
C THR A 88 6.51 7.77 23.43
N ILE A 89 6.14 7.41 24.67
CA ILE A 89 6.16 8.34 25.81
C ILE A 89 7.57 8.91 26.03
N ARG A 90 8.62 8.09 25.82
CA ARG A 90 10.01 8.55 25.85
C ARG A 90 10.32 9.58 24.77
N VAL A 91 9.89 9.38 23.52
CA VAL A 91 10.03 10.39 22.45
C VAL A 91 9.22 11.65 22.75
N PHE A 92 8.01 11.51 23.31
CA PHE A 92 7.19 12.66 23.72
C PHE A 92 7.83 13.47 24.85
N VAL A 93 8.41 12.81 25.86
CA VAL A 93 9.05 13.48 27.00
C VAL A 93 10.44 14.04 26.67
N LEU A 94 11.22 13.38 25.82
CA LEU A 94 12.61 13.78 25.52
C LEU A 94 12.78 14.64 24.26
N ALA A 95 11.85 14.60 23.30
CA ALA A 95 11.92 15.38 22.06
C ALA A 95 10.73 16.32 21.87
N VAL A 96 9.50 15.78 21.80
CA VAL A 96 8.32 16.57 21.38
C VAL A 96 7.91 17.63 22.42
N GLY A 97 7.87 17.26 23.70
CA GLY A 97 7.54 18.15 24.81
C GLY A 97 8.56 19.28 24.98
N PRO A 98 9.88 19.00 25.08
CA PRO A 98 10.91 20.03 25.14
C PRO A 98 10.91 20.95 23.92
N LEU A 99 10.76 20.41 22.70
CA LEU A 99 10.63 21.22 21.50
C LEU A 99 9.40 22.13 21.58
N SER A 100 8.23 21.59 21.91
CA SER A 100 7.00 22.37 22.06
C SER A 100 7.20 23.53 23.03
N LEU A 101 7.68 23.28 24.25
CA LEU A 101 7.91 24.34 25.23
C LEU A 101 8.86 25.44 24.71
N VAL A 102 9.96 25.06 24.05
CA VAL A 102 10.92 25.99 23.45
C VAL A 102 10.33 26.75 22.24
N SER A 103 9.38 26.18 21.50
CA SER A 103 8.74 26.80 20.33
C SER A 103 7.76 27.95 20.67
N TYR A 104 7.47 28.24 21.93
CA TYR A 104 6.53 29.31 22.32
C TYR A 104 6.80 30.70 21.68
N PRO A 105 8.04 31.19 21.49
CA PRO A 105 8.29 32.45 20.80
C PRO A 105 7.79 32.46 19.34
N VAL A 106 7.85 31.31 18.65
CA VAL A 106 7.31 31.15 17.28
C VAL A 106 5.78 31.19 17.31
N ILE A 107 5.16 30.52 18.28
CA ILE A 107 3.70 30.52 18.49
C ILE A 107 3.18 31.94 18.81
N LYS A 108 3.96 32.73 19.56
CA LYS A 108 3.68 34.16 19.79
C LYS A 108 3.83 34.99 18.51
N LEU A 109 4.85 34.71 17.69
CA LEU A 109 5.10 35.41 16.42
C LEU A 109 4.03 35.10 15.36
N VAL A 110 3.51 33.87 15.32
CA VAL A 110 2.35 33.48 14.51
C VAL A 110 1.08 34.24 14.94
N GLY A 111 1.00 34.72 16.19
CA GLY A 111 -0.15 35.46 16.69
C GLY A 111 -1.31 34.59 17.16
N ILE A 112 -1.05 33.36 17.61
CA ILE A 112 -2.08 32.53 18.27
C ILE A 112 -2.57 33.27 19.52
N ARG A 113 -3.85 33.66 19.50
CA ARG A 113 -4.45 34.61 20.44
C ARG A 113 -4.96 33.91 21.70
N THR A 114 -4.87 34.59 22.84
CA THR A 114 -5.35 34.12 24.15
C THR A 114 -6.24 35.17 24.82
N ASP A 115 -6.91 35.99 24.02
CA ASP A 115 -7.86 37.00 24.49
C ASP A 115 -9.15 36.33 25.01
N LEU A 116 -10.13 37.14 25.39
CA LEU A 116 -11.39 36.65 25.95
C LEU A 116 -12.44 36.30 24.89
N SER A 117 -12.35 36.90 23.70
CA SER A 117 -13.32 36.74 22.61
C SER A 117 -13.16 35.35 21.98
N LEU A 118 -13.86 34.36 22.53
CA LEU A 118 -13.79 32.98 22.07
C LEU A 118 -14.14 32.87 20.58
N PRO A 119 -13.52 31.93 19.84
CA PRO A 119 -13.73 31.79 18.41
C PRO A 119 -15.19 31.42 18.13
N SER A 120 -15.78 32.06 17.11
CA SER A 120 -17.14 31.69 16.67
C SER A 120 -17.15 30.26 16.12
N VAL A 121 -18.31 29.59 16.11
CA VAL A 121 -18.43 28.22 15.56
C VAL A 121 -17.96 28.17 14.10
N TRP A 122 -18.22 29.22 13.31
CA TRP A 122 -17.75 29.31 11.93
C TRP A 122 -16.26 29.61 11.80
N GLU A 123 -15.69 30.48 12.65
CA GLU A 123 -14.24 30.68 12.75
C GLU A 123 -13.54 29.34 13.06
N LEU A 124 -14.04 28.60 14.05
CA LEU A 124 -13.51 27.31 14.47
C LEU A 124 -13.57 26.26 13.34
N VAL A 125 -14.72 26.12 12.69
CA VAL A 125 -14.92 25.14 11.60
C VAL A 125 -14.05 25.48 10.39
N LEU A 126 -13.95 26.75 10.00
CA LEU A 126 -13.13 27.18 8.85
C LEU A 126 -11.63 27.07 9.15
N GLN A 127 -11.18 27.42 10.37
CA GLN A 127 -9.81 27.20 10.81
C GLN A 127 -9.46 25.70 10.74
N LEU A 128 -10.25 24.83 11.37
CA LEU A 128 -10.01 23.39 11.36
C LEU A 128 -10.03 22.78 9.93
N LEU A 129 -10.94 23.22 9.06
CA LEU A 129 -10.99 22.78 7.66
C LEU A 129 -9.70 23.15 6.89
N VAL A 130 -9.24 24.40 7.02
CA VAL A 130 -7.96 24.83 6.42
C VAL A 130 -6.81 24.02 6.99
N TYR A 131 -6.80 23.76 8.29
CA TYR A 131 -5.71 23.02 8.94
C TYR A 131 -5.65 21.57 8.46
N PHE A 132 -6.77 20.86 8.39
CA PHE A 132 -6.82 19.50 7.85
C PHE A 132 -6.37 19.43 6.40
N LEU A 133 -6.75 20.39 5.54
CA LEU A 133 -6.33 20.41 4.14
C LEU A 133 -4.84 20.73 3.95
N VAL A 134 -4.30 21.70 4.70
CA VAL A 134 -2.88 22.08 4.65
C VAL A 134 -1.99 20.98 5.23
N GLU A 135 -2.40 20.40 6.36
CA GLU A 135 -1.66 19.33 7.02
C GLU A 135 -1.60 18.08 6.14
N ASP A 136 -2.74 17.58 5.65
CA ASP A 136 -2.80 16.38 4.81
C ASP A 136 -2.02 16.52 3.51
N TYR A 137 -2.11 17.68 2.82
CA TYR A 137 -1.37 17.91 1.57
C TYR A 137 0.14 17.88 1.77
N VAL A 138 0.65 18.52 2.82
CA VAL A 138 2.10 18.58 3.08
C VAL A 138 2.59 17.26 3.69
N ASN A 139 1.81 16.66 4.59
CA ASN A 139 2.10 15.35 5.19
C ASN A 139 2.21 14.27 4.09
N TYR A 140 1.26 14.18 3.16
CA TYR A 140 1.32 13.29 2.01
C TYR A 140 2.68 13.34 1.26
N TRP A 141 3.21 14.54 1.00
CA TRP A 141 4.49 14.68 0.29
C TRP A 141 5.70 14.29 1.14
N ILE A 142 5.70 14.63 2.44
CA ILE A 142 6.78 14.25 3.36
C ILE A 142 6.77 12.74 3.64
N HIS A 143 5.59 12.15 3.86
CA HIS A 143 5.38 10.72 4.05
C HIS A 143 5.79 9.92 2.81
N ARG A 144 5.41 10.38 1.60
CA ARG A 144 5.89 9.82 0.34
C ARG A 144 7.40 9.94 0.15
N PHE A 145 8.02 11.01 0.64
CA PHE A 145 9.48 11.16 0.67
C PHE A 145 10.14 10.20 1.68
N MET A 146 9.51 9.95 2.84
CA MET A 146 9.98 8.93 3.80
C MET A 146 9.95 7.52 3.21
N HIS A 147 9.09 7.23 2.23
CA HIS A 147 9.13 5.99 1.44
C HIS A 147 10.17 5.95 0.31
N CYS A 148 11.04 6.96 0.19
CA CYS A 148 12.26 6.78 -0.59
C CYS A 148 13.21 5.81 0.15
N LYS A 149 14.11 5.14 -0.60
CA LYS A 149 15.01 4.12 -0.05
C LYS A 149 15.74 4.58 1.22
N TRP A 150 16.30 5.79 1.20
CA TRP A 150 17.07 6.33 2.32
C TRP A 150 16.18 6.68 3.52
N GLY A 151 15.05 7.36 3.29
CA GLY A 151 14.10 7.73 4.36
C GLY A 151 13.57 6.50 5.09
N TYR A 152 13.22 5.44 4.34
CA TYR A 152 12.73 4.21 4.94
C TYR A 152 13.83 3.52 5.74
N GLU A 153 14.99 3.26 5.13
CA GLU A 153 16.07 2.48 5.74
C GLU A 153 16.71 3.12 6.98
N ASN A 154 16.59 4.45 7.16
CA ASN A 154 17.23 5.17 8.26
C ASN A 154 16.25 5.75 9.30
N ILE A 155 14.99 5.99 8.92
CA ILE A 155 14.00 6.69 9.74
C ILE A 155 12.71 5.87 9.82
N HIS A 156 12.01 5.72 8.70
CA HIS A 156 10.60 5.32 8.66
C HIS A 156 10.34 3.80 8.79
N TRP A 157 11.37 2.96 8.75
CA TRP A 157 11.21 1.52 9.01
C TRP A 157 10.70 1.20 10.42
N VAL A 158 10.95 2.08 11.42
CA VAL A 158 10.51 1.88 12.81
C VAL A 158 8.99 1.99 12.92
N HIS A 159 8.40 2.94 12.20
CA HIS A 159 6.95 3.09 12.10
C HIS A 159 6.30 1.85 11.48
N HIS A 160 6.95 1.30 10.45
CA HIS A 160 6.55 0.07 9.75
C HIS A 160 6.96 -1.23 10.46
N GLU A 161 7.42 -1.19 11.72
CA GLU A 161 7.65 -2.41 12.50
C GLU A 161 6.32 -3.14 12.78
N PHE A 162 5.23 -2.38 12.99
CA PHE A 162 3.89 -2.90 13.23
C PHE A 162 3.09 -3.06 11.93
N THR A 163 3.45 -4.05 11.11
CA THR A 163 2.77 -4.37 9.82
C THR A 163 1.27 -4.69 9.94
N ALA A 164 0.77 -4.94 11.14
CA ALA A 164 -0.62 -4.75 11.53
C ALA A 164 -0.67 -3.72 12.69
N PRO A 165 -1.01 -2.44 12.43
CA PRO A 165 -0.92 -1.39 13.43
C PRO A 165 -2.02 -1.48 14.50
N VAL A 166 -1.75 -0.86 15.64
CA VAL A 166 -2.73 -0.55 16.70
C VAL A 166 -2.59 0.92 17.09
N GLY A 167 -3.61 1.51 17.71
CA GLY A 167 -3.65 2.96 17.98
C GLY A 167 -2.44 3.53 18.76
N PHE A 168 -1.76 2.74 19.60
CA PHE A 168 -0.51 3.15 20.26
C PHE A 168 0.69 3.28 19.30
N ALA A 169 0.64 2.66 18.12
CA ALA A 169 1.70 2.66 17.12
C ALA A 169 1.68 3.87 16.18
N ALA A 170 0.61 4.67 16.15
CA ALA A 170 0.50 5.87 15.31
C ALA A 170 1.73 6.83 15.42
N PRO A 171 2.16 7.23 16.63
CA PRO A 171 3.41 7.97 16.84
C PRO A 171 4.64 7.08 17.17
N TYR A 172 4.53 5.75 17.11
CA TYR A 172 5.68 4.86 17.34
C TYR A 172 6.57 4.91 16.10
N ALA A 173 7.69 5.62 16.21
CA ALA A 173 8.54 5.96 15.08
C ALA A 173 9.93 6.37 15.56
N HIS A 174 10.87 6.56 14.63
CA HIS A 174 12.14 7.19 14.96
C HIS A 174 11.90 8.65 15.40
N TRP A 175 12.62 9.16 16.40
CA TRP A 175 12.34 10.49 16.98
C TRP A 175 12.32 11.63 15.95
N ALA A 176 13.21 11.58 14.94
CA ALA A 176 13.26 12.58 13.88
C ALA A 176 12.02 12.54 12.98
N GLU A 177 11.40 11.37 12.82
CA GLU A 177 10.17 11.18 12.07
C GLU A 177 8.98 11.88 12.74
N VAL A 178 8.83 11.70 14.06
CA VAL A 178 7.78 12.34 14.86
C VAL A 178 7.86 13.87 14.76
N LEU A 179 9.06 14.42 14.60
CA LEU A 179 9.25 15.85 14.35
C LEU A 179 8.94 16.25 12.88
N ILE A 180 9.40 15.46 11.91
CA ILE A 180 9.27 15.78 10.48
C ILE A 180 7.84 15.57 9.96
N LEU A 181 7.15 14.50 10.35
CA LEU A 181 5.72 14.28 10.06
C LEU A 181 4.80 15.05 11.02
N GLY A 182 5.29 15.49 12.18
CA GLY A 182 4.58 16.42 13.06
C GLY A 182 4.55 17.87 12.55
N PHE A 183 5.60 18.31 11.85
CA PHE A 183 5.75 19.69 11.34
C PHE A 183 4.55 20.22 10.51
N PRO A 184 3.94 19.47 9.57
CA PRO A 184 2.73 19.87 8.85
C PRO A 184 1.58 20.36 9.74
N SER A 185 1.42 19.81 10.95
CA SER A 185 0.35 20.20 11.86
C SER A 185 0.46 21.64 12.38
N PHE A 186 1.62 22.29 12.23
CA PHE A 186 1.81 23.69 12.61
C PHE A 186 1.60 24.67 11.44
N LEU A 187 1.59 24.20 10.19
CA LEU A 187 1.49 25.06 9.00
C LEU A 187 0.11 25.71 8.86
N GLY A 188 -0.97 24.95 9.10
CA GLY A 188 -2.33 25.49 9.11
C GLY A 188 -2.48 26.68 10.08
N PRO A 189 -2.19 26.50 11.39
CA PRO A 189 -2.19 27.59 12.36
C PRO A 189 -1.23 28.74 12.07
N ALA A 190 -0.11 28.49 11.35
CA ALA A 190 0.80 29.53 10.90
C ALA A 190 0.25 30.37 9.72
N MET A 191 -0.55 29.76 8.84
CA MET A 191 -1.20 30.44 7.71
C MET A 191 -2.48 31.18 8.12
N VAL A 192 -3.26 30.61 9.05
CA VAL A 192 -4.49 31.22 9.59
C VAL A 192 -4.44 31.14 11.12
N PRO A 193 -3.90 32.17 11.80
CA PRO A 193 -3.81 32.19 13.26
C PRO A 193 -5.19 32.09 13.93
N CYS A 194 -5.23 31.43 15.09
CA CYS A 194 -6.47 31.14 15.82
C CYS A 194 -6.36 31.43 17.32
N HIS A 195 -7.50 31.31 18.01
CA HIS A 195 -7.52 31.31 19.47
C HIS A 195 -6.92 30.01 20.05
N MET A 196 -6.28 30.11 21.22
CA MET A 196 -5.61 28.99 21.89
C MET A 196 -6.52 27.76 22.11
N THR A 197 -7.82 27.95 22.30
CA THR A 197 -8.78 26.83 22.40
C THR A 197 -8.98 26.11 21.06
N THR A 198 -8.96 26.81 19.91
CA THR A 198 -8.90 26.17 18.60
C THR A 198 -7.60 25.40 18.45
N PHE A 199 -6.46 26.00 18.84
CA PHE A 199 -5.16 25.35 18.73
C PHE A 199 -5.07 24.06 19.56
N TRP A 200 -5.55 24.06 20.80
CA TRP A 200 -5.67 22.84 21.61
C TRP A 200 -6.57 21.79 20.97
N LEU A 201 -7.76 22.18 20.50
CA LEU A 201 -8.69 21.25 19.85
C LEU A 201 -8.08 20.65 18.57
N TRP A 202 -7.36 21.46 17.79
CA TRP A 202 -6.64 21.02 16.59
C TRP A 202 -5.57 19.97 16.92
N MET A 203 -4.69 20.23 17.90
CA MET A 203 -3.65 19.28 18.30
C MET A 203 -4.24 17.97 18.85
N ILE A 204 -5.37 18.03 19.57
CA ILE A 204 -6.11 16.85 20.03
C ILE A 204 -6.72 16.10 18.83
N LEU A 205 -7.40 16.80 17.92
CA LEU A 205 -8.04 16.19 16.74
C LEU A 205 -7.02 15.51 15.81
N ARG A 206 -5.84 16.10 15.58
CA ARG A 206 -4.76 15.44 14.83
C ARG A 206 -4.31 14.14 15.48
N GLN A 207 -4.20 14.12 16.81
CA GLN A 207 -3.83 12.92 17.54
C GLN A 207 -4.95 11.86 17.54
N VAL A 208 -6.22 12.25 17.70
CA VAL A 208 -7.39 11.35 17.58
C VAL A 208 -7.41 10.67 16.22
N GLU A 209 -7.24 11.45 15.15
CA GLU A 209 -7.29 11.01 13.76
C GLU A 209 -6.18 10.00 13.45
N ALA A 210 -4.92 10.32 13.81
CA ALA A 210 -3.79 9.42 13.62
C ALA A 210 -3.95 8.09 14.40
N ILE A 211 -4.55 8.15 15.60
CA ILE A 211 -4.86 6.96 16.41
C ILE A 211 -6.01 6.14 15.81
N GLU A 212 -6.99 6.77 15.14
CA GLU A 212 -8.05 6.05 14.41
C GLU A 212 -7.50 5.33 13.18
N THR A 213 -6.68 5.98 12.35
CA THR A 213 -6.08 5.39 11.14
C THR A 213 -5.13 4.24 11.44
N HIS A 214 -4.50 4.22 12.62
CA HIS A 214 -3.67 3.10 13.08
C HIS A 214 -4.42 2.08 13.93
N SER A 215 -5.73 2.23 14.16
CA SER A 215 -6.44 1.46 15.19
C SER A 215 -6.46 -0.06 14.99
N GLY A 216 -6.28 -0.56 13.76
CA GLY A 216 -6.39 -1.97 13.39
C GLY A 216 -7.83 -2.50 13.27
N TYR A 217 -8.84 -1.63 13.44
CA TYR A 217 -10.27 -1.99 13.44
C TYR A 217 -11.13 -1.14 12.50
N GLU A 218 -11.90 -1.83 11.66
CA GLU A 218 -12.85 -1.25 10.71
C GLU A 218 -14.29 -1.41 11.22
N PHE A 219 -14.72 -0.51 12.11
CA PHE A 219 -16.08 -0.52 12.65
C PHE A 219 -17.09 0.18 11.72
N PRO A 220 -18.29 -0.40 11.47
CA PRO A 220 -19.24 0.10 10.47
C PRO A 220 -20.01 1.37 10.89
N TRP A 221 -19.95 1.75 12.17
CA TRP A 221 -20.66 2.89 12.77
C TRP A 221 -19.79 4.15 12.96
N ARG A 222 -18.56 4.16 12.43
CA ARG A 222 -17.65 5.32 12.55
C ARG A 222 -18.15 6.48 11.69
N LEU A 223 -18.20 7.67 12.27
CA LEU A 223 -18.71 8.88 11.60
C LEU A 223 -17.81 9.31 10.43
N THR A 224 -16.50 9.03 10.53
CA THR A 224 -15.49 9.35 9.52
C THR A 224 -15.74 8.66 8.17
N LYS A 225 -16.46 7.54 8.14
CA LYS A 225 -16.93 6.88 6.92
C LYS A 225 -17.87 7.74 6.05
N TYR A 226 -18.53 8.74 6.63
CA TYR A 226 -19.40 9.67 5.87
C TYR A 226 -18.64 10.89 5.33
N ILE A 227 -17.35 11.05 5.65
CA ILE A 227 -16.51 12.15 5.18
C ILE A 227 -15.96 11.78 3.79
N PRO A 228 -16.20 12.58 2.74
CA PRO A 228 -15.68 12.31 1.40
C PRO A 228 -14.15 12.17 1.39
N PHE A 229 -13.64 11.21 0.62
CA PHE A 229 -12.22 10.88 0.47
C PHE A 229 -11.48 10.45 1.74
N TYR A 230 -12.12 10.30 2.91
CA TYR A 230 -11.44 9.86 4.14
C TYR A 230 -10.75 8.49 3.95
N GLY A 231 -9.49 8.38 4.36
CA GLY A 231 -8.70 7.14 4.23
C GLY A 231 -9.12 6.10 5.26
N GLY A 232 -8.93 6.42 6.55
CA GLY A 232 -9.26 5.52 7.65
C GLY A 232 -8.37 4.26 7.74
N PRO A 233 -8.64 3.39 8.72
CA PRO A 233 -7.74 2.32 9.09
C PRO A 233 -7.61 1.21 8.04
N GLU A 234 -8.66 0.81 7.30
CA GLU A 234 -8.49 -0.18 6.21
C GLU A 234 -7.51 0.32 5.12
N TYR A 235 -7.46 1.63 4.89
CA TYR A 235 -6.57 2.24 3.89
C TYR A 235 -5.13 2.34 4.39
N HIS A 236 -4.92 2.62 5.68
CA HIS A 236 -3.60 2.77 6.27
C HIS A 236 -2.99 1.44 6.77
N ASP A 237 -3.80 0.48 7.22
CA ASP A 237 -3.39 -0.90 7.51
C ASP A 237 -2.78 -1.57 6.27
N TYR A 238 -3.38 -1.37 5.09
CA TYR A 238 -2.78 -1.83 3.82
C TYR A 238 -1.40 -1.21 3.55
N HIS A 239 -1.19 0.05 3.92
CA HIS A 239 0.08 0.75 3.74
C HIS A 239 1.18 0.11 4.62
N HIS A 240 0.89 -0.11 5.91
CA HIS A 240 1.77 -0.82 6.86
C HIS A 240 2.02 -2.28 6.45
N TYR A 241 1.00 -2.99 5.95
CA TYR A 241 1.09 -4.38 5.51
C TYR A 241 2.08 -4.58 4.34
N ILE A 242 2.18 -3.62 3.41
CA ILE A 242 3.14 -3.67 2.29
C ILE A 242 4.51 -3.11 2.68
N GLY A 243 4.58 -2.27 3.73
CA GLY A 243 5.83 -1.85 4.36
C GLY A 243 6.77 -1.11 3.40
N ARG A 244 8.05 -1.51 3.40
CA ARG A 244 9.12 -1.02 2.50
C ARG A 244 8.80 -1.07 1.00
N HIS A 245 7.87 -1.94 0.59
CA HIS A 245 7.45 -2.05 -0.81
C HIS A 245 6.24 -1.17 -1.14
N SER A 246 5.69 -0.45 -0.16
CA SER A 246 4.58 0.46 -0.36
C SER A 246 5.02 1.62 -1.24
N GLN A 247 4.27 1.86 -2.30
CA GLN A 247 4.42 3.00 -3.20
C GLN A 247 3.04 3.67 -3.36
N SER A 248 2.27 3.63 -2.27
CA SER A 248 0.81 3.77 -2.27
C SER A 248 0.28 4.19 -0.90
N ASN A 249 -0.92 4.76 -0.89
CA ASN A 249 -1.68 5.05 0.33
C ASN A 249 -0.91 5.96 1.31
N PHE A 250 -0.41 7.10 0.82
CA PHE A 250 0.37 8.06 1.61
C PHE A 250 -0.46 9.14 2.32
N ALA A 251 -1.76 9.24 2.01
CA ALA A 251 -2.69 10.16 2.67
C ALA A 251 -2.58 10.08 4.21
N SER A 252 -2.64 11.24 4.87
CA SER A 252 -2.71 11.28 6.33
C SER A 252 -4.16 11.12 6.77
N VAL A 253 -5.04 11.92 6.16
CA VAL A 253 -6.48 12.00 6.46
C VAL A 253 -7.31 11.71 5.21
N PHE A 254 -6.93 12.30 4.06
CA PHE A 254 -7.75 12.27 2.85
C PHE A 254 -7.02 11.72 1.62
N THR A 255 -7.66 10.78 0.96
CA THR A 255 -7.17 10.08 -0.25
C THR A 255 -7.16 10.92 -1.53
N TYR A 256 -7.50 12.22 -1.50
CA TYR A 256 -7.50 13.04 -2.73
C TYR A 256 -6.09 13.20 -3.31
N CYS A 257 -5.04 13.32 -2.48
CA CYS A 257 -3.66 13.29 -2.95
C CYS A 257 -3.33 11.94 -3.64
N ASP A 258 -3.64 10.82 -2.99
CA ASP A 258 -3.41 9.49 -3.57
C ASP A 258 -4.23 9.22 -4.84
N TYR A 259 -5.38 9.87 -5.00
CA TYR A 259 -6.17 9.85 -6.22
C TYR A 259 -5.52 10.68 -7.34
N ILE A 260 -5.17 11.93 -7.07
CA ILE A 260 -4.55 12.87 -8.03
C ILE A 260 -3.23 12.31 -8.56
N TYR A 261 -2.36 11.82 -7.68
CA TYR A 261 -1.06 11.26 -8.04
C TYR A 261 -1.10 9.77 -8.37
N GLY A 262 -2.28 9.14 -8.27
CA GLY A 262 -2.53 7.76 -8.67
C GLY A 262 -1.80 6.70 -7.85
N THR A 263 -1.50 7.00 -6.59
CA THR A 263 -0.88 6.12 -5.58
C THR A 263 -1.92 5.31 -4.78
N ASN A 264 -3.22 5.49 -5.03
CA ASN A 264 -4.29 4.62 -4.49
C ASN A 264 -4.43 3.22 -5.16
N LYS A 265 -3.76 2.99 -6.31
CA LYS A 265 -4.05 1.86 -7.22
C LYS A 265 -3.84 0.47 -6.61
N GLY A 266 -2.83 0.32 -5.73
CA GLY A 266 -2.52 -0.98 -5.09
C GLY A 266 -3.66 -1.45 -4.18
N TYR A 267 -4.16 -0.56 -3.33
CA TYR A 267 -5.31 -0.79 -2.47
C TYR A 267 -6.59 -1.06 -3.26
N SER A 268 -6.90 -0.24 -4.27
CA SER A 268 -8.08 -0.46 -5.13
C SER A 268 -8.05 -1.84 -5.80
N TYR A 269 -6.87 -2.27 -6.27
CA TYR A 269 -6.67 -3.60 -6.84
C TYR A 269 -6.91 -4.71 -5.80
N GLN A 270 -6.29 -4.62 -4.61
CA GLN A 270 -6.44 -5.61 -3.54
C GLN A 270 -7.91 -5.74 -3.12
N LYS A 271 -8.60 -4.63 -2.89
CA LYS A 271 -10.01 -4.58 -2.48
C LYS A 271 -10.94 -5.22 -3.51
N HIS A 272 -10.76 -4.92 -4.80
CA HIS A 272 -11.50 -5.61 -5.87
C HIS A 272 -11.21 -7.13 -5.94
N HIS A 273 -10.00 -7.57 -5.58
CA HIS A 273 -9.66 -9.00 -5.55
C HIS A 273 -10.24 -9.73 -4.33
N LEU A 274 -10.26 -9.09 -3.15
CA LEU A 274 -10.89 -9.64 -1.94
C LEU A 274 -12.40 -9.84 -2.15
N HIS A 275 -13.11 -8.82 -2.65
CA HIS A 275 -14.55 -8.93 -2.94
C HIS A 275 -14.88 -10.00 -4.00
N LYS A 276 -14.06 -10.16 -5.05
CA LYS A 276 -14.27 -11.23 -6.04
C LYS A 276 -14.08 -12.63 -5.45
N ASN A 277 -13.06 -12.82 -4.60
CA ASN A 277 -12.78 -14.12 -4.00
C ASN A 277 -13.84 -14.56 -2.97
N GLN A 278 -14.61 -13.64 -2.40
CA GLN A 278 -15.75 -13.96 -1.51
C GLN A 278 -16.96 -14.55 -2.24
N GLY A 279 -17.05 -14.46 -3.58
CA GLY A 279 -18.20 -14.94 -4.36
C GLY A 279 -17.95 -16.17 -5.26
N CYS A 280 -16.71 -16.66 -5.39
CA CYS A 280 -16.34 -17.64 -6.40
C CYS A 280 -16.43 -19.12 -5.95
N ILE A 281 -17.65 -19.65 -5.79
CA ILE A 281 -17.89 -21.11 -5.83
C ILE A 281 -17.79 -21.56 -7.30
N LEU A 282 -16.64 -22.12 -7.69
CA LEU A 282 -16.33 -22.40 -9.08
C LEU A 282 -16.80 -23.79 -9.53
N TYR A 283 -18.05 -23.90 -10.00
CA TYR A 283 -18.45 -25.00 -10.90
C TYR A 283 -17.77 -24.83 -12.27
N ALA A 284 -17.39 -25.93 -12.91
CA ALA A 284 -16.79 -25.93 -14.26
C ALA A 284 -17.14 -27.22 -15.01
N TYR A 285 -17.34 -27.14 -16.34
CA TYR A 285 -17.78 -28.25 -17.19
C TYR A 285 -17.25 -28.13 -18.64
N SER A 286 -16.99 -29.29 -19.27
CA SER A 286 -16.98 -29.55 -20.73
C SER A 286 -15.80 -29.17 -21.68
N ASN A 287 -15.25 -30.22 -22.31
CA ASN A 287 -14.98 -30.45 -23.76
C ASN A 287 -14.02 -29.61 -24.66
N SER A 288 -12.85 -30.22 -24.95
CA SER A 288 -12.41 -30.77 -26.27
C SER A 288 -11.76 -29.92 -27.41
N CYS A 289 -10.68 -30.50 -27.99
CA CYS A 289 -10.06 -30.30 -29.33
C CYS A 289 -9.41 -28.93 -29.75
N SER A 290 -8.45 -28.85 -30.70
CA SER A 290 -7.36 -29.75 -31.15
C SER A 290 -6.24 -29.01 -31.97
N ASN A 291 -5.15 -29.73 -32.35
CA ASN A 291 -4.26 -29.62 -33.55
C ASN A 291 -3.28 -28.44 -33.90
N TYR A 292 -2.10 -28.83 -34.45
CA TYR A 292 -1.15 -28.15 -35.40
C TYR A 292 0.09 -27.30 -34.95
N SER A 293 1.18 -27.52 -35.71
CA SER A 293 2.29 -26.60 -36.11
C SER A 293 3.47 -26.22 -35.18
N LEU A 294 4.60 -25.91 -35.86
CA LEU A 294 6.07 -25.85 -35.55
C LEU A 294 6.56 -24.60 -34.74
N THR A 295 7.82 -24.40 -34.27
CA THR A 295 9.08 -25.20 -34.03
C THR A 295 10.10 -24.46 -33.09
N LEU A 296 10.94 -25.19 -32.35
CA LEU A 296 11.75 -24.75 -31.19
C LEU A 296 13.01 -23.87 -31.42
N PHE A 297 13.32 -22.98 -30.45
CA PHE A 297 14.67 -22.48 -30.11
C PHE A 297 14.78 -22.13 -28.61
N TRP A 298 15.98 -22.23 -28.04
CA TRP A 298 16.34 -21.85 -26.65
C TRP A 298 17.56 -20.91 -26.65
N ILE A 299 17.64 -20.00 -25.66
CA ILE A 299 18.83 -19.18 -25.36
C ILE A 299 18.97 -19.11 -23.84
N SER A 300 20.19 -19.28 -23.34
CA SER A 300 20.57 -18.98 -21.95
C SER A 300 21.63 -17.87 -21.96
N TYR A 301 21.69 -17.07 -20.90
CA TYR A 301 22.67 -15.99 -20.72
C TYR A 301 23.45 -16.19 -19.42
N GLY A 302 24.78 -16.36 -19.55
CA GLY A 302 25.70 -16.27 -18.42
C GLY A 302 25.95 -14.83 -17.99
N ARG A 303 26.52 -14.64 -16.79
CA ARG A 303 26.68 -13.32 -16.13
C ARG A 303 27.47 -12.28 -16.94
N ASN A 304 28.32 -12.72 -17.88
CA ASN A 304 29.15 -11.86 -18.74
C ASN A 304 28.74 -11.94 -20.25
N GLY A 305 27.54 -12.43 -20.57
CA GLY A 305 27.00 -12.36 -21.94
C GLY A 305 27.49 -13.41 -22.95
N GLU A 306 28.53 -14.21 -22.64
CA GLU A 306 28.93 -15.34 -23.49
C GLU A 306 27.81 -16.37 -23.64
N LYS A 307 27.59 -16.83 -24.89
CA LYS A 307 26.68 -17.94 -25.21
C LYS A 307 27.47 -19.25 -25.22
N LYS A 308 27.07 -20.23 -24.40
CA LYS A 308 27.53 -21.63 -24.53
C LYS A 308 26.33 -22.55 -24.76
N THR A 309 26.41 -23.36 -25.81
CA THR A 309 25.32 -24.21 -26.29
C THR A 309 25.54 -25.64 -25.82
N ILE A 310 24.64 -26.16 -24.99
CA ILE A 310 24.65 -27.59 -24.63
C ILE A 310 23.77 -28.35 -25.62
N LYS A 311 24.38 -29.25 -26.40
CA LYS A 311 23.64 -30.27 -27.16
C LYS A 311 23.13 -31.34 -26.19
N VAL A 312 21.86 -31.73 -26.34
CA VAL A 312 21.35 -33.00 -25.79
C VAL A 312 20.84 -33.80 -26.98
N GLU A 313 21.64 -34.77 -27.43
CA GLU A 313 21.26 -35.67 -28.52
C GLU A 313 20.47 -36.86 -27.96
N LYS A 314 19.36 -37.20 -28.63
CA LYS A 314 18.43 -38.25 -28.19
C LYS A 314 18.58 -39.48 -29.07
N ASN A 315 19.38 -40.45 -28.62
CA ASN A 315 19.30 -41.81 -29.16
C ASN A 315 17.90 -42.39 -28.91
N ARG A 316 17.38 -43.14 -29.88
CA ARG A 316 16.08 -43.81 -29.81
C ARG A 316 16.28 -45.19 -29.19
N GLY A 317 15.59 -45.50 -28.09
CA GLY A 317 15.47 -46.89 -27.62
C GLY A 317 15.14 -47.09 -26.14
N SER A 318 15.70 -46.28 -25.24
CA SER A 318 15.70 -46.56 -23.80
C SER A 318 15.19 -45.40 -22.92
N GLN A 319 14.84 -45.72 -21.67
CA GLN A 319 14.50 -44.74 -20.65
C GLN A 319 15.72 -43.89 -20.25
N PRO A 320 15.55 -42.61 -19.88
CA PRO A 320 16.64 -41.77 -19.42
C PRO A 320 17.05 -42.13 -17.98
N ASN A 321 18.05 -43.00 -17.84
CA ASN A 321 18.77 -43.14 -16.56
C ASN A 321 19.53 -41.84 -16.27
N ILE A 322 19.15 -41.15 -15.20
CA ILE A 322 19.86 -39.96 -14.71
C ILE A 322 20.86 -40.41 -13.65
N THR A 323 22.05 -40.82 -14.10
CA THR A 323 23.22 -41.03 -13.26
C THR A 323 24.39 -40.16 -13.74
N ASN A 324 25.19 -39.68 -12.79
CA ASN A 324 26.42 -38.91 -13.00
C ASN A 324 26.25 -37.54 -13.72
N LEU A 325 25.82 -36.54 -12.95
CA LEU A 325 26.38 -35.18 -13.08
C LEU A 325 27.30 -34.95 -11.87
N THR A 326 28.60 -34.86 -12.12
CA THR A 326 29.62 -34.63 -11.10
C THR A 326 29.61 -33.19 -10.59
N SER A 327 30.14 -32.98 -9.38
CA SER A 327 30.10 -31.70 -8.67
C SER A 327 30.89 -30.60 -9.39
N ALA A 328 30.19 -29.56 -9.84
CA ALA A 328 30.78 -28.29 -10.24
C ALA A 328 30.00 -27.14 -9.57
N SER A 329 30.71 -26.26 -8.86
CA SER A 329 30.12 -25.16 -8.11
C SER A 329 29.65 -24.03 -9.03
N TRP A 330 28.34 -23.80 -9.13
CA TRP A 330 27.75 -22.75 -9.98
C TRP A 330 26.62 -22.00 -9.28
N ASN A 331 26.96 -20.91 -8.60
CA ASN A 331 25.99 -19.99 -8.01
C ASN A 331 25.21 -19.20 -9.10
N THR A 332 24.01 -19.67 -9.45
CA THR A 332 23.10 -18.97 -10.37
C THR A 332 21.70 -18.74 -9.77
N HIS A 333 21.25 -17.49 -9.81
CA HIS A 333 19.85 -17.13 -9.56
C HIS A 333 19.12 -16.97 -10.89
N ALA A 334 18.27 -17.95 -11.22
CA ALA A 334 17.24 -17.80 -12.25
C ALA A 334 15.86 -17.83 -11.57
N LYS A 335 15.06 -16.78 -11.74
CA LYS A 335 13.67 -16.71 -11.26
C LYS A 335 12.69 -16.80 -12.42
N LEU A 336 11.58 -17.46 -12.11
CA LEU A 336 10.42 -17.89 -12.92
C LEU A 336 10.23 -17.28 -14.34
N MET A 337 10.08 -18.17 -15.32
CA MET A 337 9.75 -17.88 -16.73
C MET A 337 8.28 -18.23 -17.03
N LEU A 338 7.54 -17.33 -17.67
CA LEU A 338 6.09 -17.46 -17.88
C LEU A 338 5.75 -17.51 -19.36
N LEU A 339 4.77 -18.34 -19.74
CA LEU A 339 4.59 -18.79 -21.12
C LEU A 339 3.16 -18.54 -21.61
N VAL A 340 3.04 -17.78 -22.72
CA VAL A 340 1.77 -17.29 -23.29
C VAL A 340 1.63 -17.72 -24.75
N THR A 341 0.42 -17.96 -25.26
CA THR A 341 0.20 -18.23 -26.71
C THR A 341 -0.50 -17.06 -27.41
N ASN A 342 0.09 -16.59 -28.52
CA ASN A 342 -0.41 -15.67 -29.57
C ASN A 342 -1.38 -14.51 -29.23
N GLY A 343 -1.00 -13.31 -29.71
CA GLY A 343 -1.96 -12.28 -30.17
C GLY A 343 -2.52 -11.33 -29.12
N HIS A 344 -1.84 -10.18 -28.95
CA HIS A 344 -2.23 -9.00 -28.16
C HIS A 344 -2.73 -9.24 -26.73
N ILE A 345 -1.95 -8.77 -25.75
CA ILE A 345 -2.39 -8.64 -24.36
C ILE A 345 -3.43 -7.50 -24.30
N TYR A 346 -4.71 -7.87 -24.35
CA TYR A 346 -5.80 -7.01 -23.89
C TYR A 346 -6.13 -7.32 -22.43
N VAL A 347 -6.66 -6.31 -21.74
CA VAL A 347 -7.01 -6.34 -20.31
C VAL A 347 -8.54 -6.39 -20.17
N PRO A 348 -9.12 -7.13 -19.19
CA PRO A 348 -10.56 -7.33 -19.14
C PRO A 348 -11.34 -6.02 -18.93
N LYS A 349 -12.57 -5.94 -19.46
CA LYS A 349 -13.38 -4.70 -19.55
C LYS A 349 -13.65 -3.94 -18.24
N ASN A 350 -13.31 -4.50 -17.07
CA ASN A 350 -13.50 -3.91 -15.75
C ASN A 350 -12.17 -3.62 -15.02
N VAL A 351 -11.04 -3.49 -15.73
CA VAL A 351 -9.74 -3.07 -15.18
C VAL A 351 -9.14 -1.96 -16.05
N THR A 352 -9.30 -0.72 -15.62
CA THR A 352 -8.71 0.46 -16.27
C THR A 352 -7.33 0.74 -15.70
N ILE A 353 -6.28 0.31 -16.40
CA ILE A 353 -4.89 0.75 -16.14
C ILE A 353 -4.53 1.77 -17.22
N PRO A 354 -4.16 3.02 -16.87
CA PRO A 354 -3.71 3.99 -17.86
C PRO A 354 -2.36 3.54 -18.45
N CYS A 355 -2.35 3.24 -19.75
CA CYS A 355 -1.13 2.96 -20.48
C CYS A 355 -0.57 4.27 -21.03
N CYS A 356 0.67 4.61 -20.68
CA CYS A 356 1.38 5.74 -21.27
C CYS A 356 1.79 5.42 -22.72
N THR A 357 0.87 5.61 -23.67
CA THR A 357 1.21 5.69 -25.08
C THR A 357 2.01 6.96 -25.31
N SER A 358 3.24 6.82 -25.82
CA SER A 358 4.05 7.96 -26.26
C SER A 358 3.32 8.74 -27.35
N GLU A 359 3.29 10.07 -27.25
CA GLU A 359 2.76 10.93 -28.30
C GLU A 359 3.58 10.76 -29.60
N ARG A 360 2.90 10.31 -30.67
CA ARG A 360 3.29 10.60 -32.05
C ARG A 360 2.03 10.95 -32.84
N SER A 361 2.11 12.07 -33.54
CA SER A 361 0.99 12.69 -34.24
C SER A 361 0.77 12.06 -35.61
N SER A 362 -0.44 11.55 -35.86
CA SER A 362 -1.09 11.60 -37.17
C SER A 362 -2.59 11.29 -37.08
N SER A 363 -3.38 12.25 -37.58
CA SER A 363 -4.74 12.13 -38.16
C SER A 363 -5.54 10.82 -37.99
N GLY A 364 -6.65 10.93 -37.24
CA GLY A 364 -7.97 10.39 -37.62
C GLY A 364 -8.14 8.88 -37.83
N ASP A 365 -8.63 8.18 -36.81
CA ASP A 365 -9.30 6.88 -36.95
C ASP A 365 -10.43 6.74 -35.90
N SER A 366 -11.42 5.88 -36.19
CA SER A 366 -12.66 5.74 -35.42
C SER A 366 -12.53 4.81 -34.19
N PRO A 367 -13.49 4.81 -33.23
CA PRO A 367 -13.40 4.02 -31.99
C PRO A 367 -13.44 2.51 -32.24
N ARG A 368 -12.25 1.88 -32.28
CA ARG A 368 -12.10 0.43 -32.53
C ARG A 368 -12.82 -0.42 -31.47
N GLN A 369 -13.58 -1.42 -31.93
CA GLN A 369 -14.42 -2.26 -31.07
C GLN A 369 -13.62 -3.05 -30.02
N LYS A 370 -14.12 -3.08 -28.78
CA LYS A 370 -13.54 -3.89 -27.69
C LYS A 370 -13.98 -5.35 -27.79
N GLY A 371 -13.16 -6.18 -28.44
CA GLY A 371 -13.38 -7.64 -28.57
C GLY A 371 -13.53 -8.39 -27.24
N LYS A 372 -14.11 -9.59 -27.29
CA LYS A 372 -14.12 -10.59 -26.21
C LYS A 372 -12.94 -11.54 -26.37
N TYR A 373 -12.49 -12.15 -25.28
CA TYR A 373 -11.50 -13.23 -25.28
C TYR A 373 -11.58 -14.02 -23.97
N SER A 374 -11.15 -15.28 -24.00
CA SER A 374 -11.05 -16.19 -22.86
C SER A 374 -9.59 -16.43 -22.48
N VAL A 375 -9.35 -16.83 -21.22
CA VAL A 375 -8.01 -17.15 -20.68
C VAL A 375 -8.07 -18.43 -19.86
N MET A 376 -7.33 -19.45 -20.30
CA MET A 376 -7.24 -20.75 -19.66
C MET A 376 -5.94 -20.88 -18.86
N CYS A 377 -6.05 -21.06 -17.54
CA CYS A 377 -4.94 -21.37 -16.64
C CYS A 377 -4.78 -22.88 -16.50
N LEU A 378 -3.68 -23.43 -17.03
CA LEU A 378 -3.36 -24.86 -16.93
C LEU A 378 -2.70 -25.17 -15.58
N TYR A 379 -2.87 -26.40 -15.07
CA TYR A 379 -2.20 -26.88 -13.84
C TYR A 379 -2.27 -25.88 -12.67
N LYS A 380 -3.43 -25.20 -12.51
CA LYS A 380 -3.64 -24.07 -11.59
C LYS A 380 -3.13 -24.36 -10.17
N LYS A 381 -3.39 -25.57 -9.65
CA LYS A 381 -2.95 -25.99 -8.31
C LYS A 381 -1.43 -26.13 -8.26
N GLN A 382 -0.85 -26.89 -9.19
CA GLN A 382 0.58 -27.17 -9.22
C GLN A 382 1.44 -25.90 -9.40
N PHE A 383 1.01 -24.94 -10.23
CA PHE A 383 1.71 -23.65 -10.34
C PHE A 383 1.51 -22.75 -9.11
N HIS A 384 0.33 -22.75 -8.48
CA HIS A 384 0.13 -22.04 -7.21
C HIS A 384 0.98 -22.63 -6.07
N ASP A 385 1.08 -23.96 -6.01
CA ASP A 385 1.96 -24.66 -5.06
C ASP A 385 3.44 -24.34 -5.34
N LEU A 386 3.86 -24.29 -6.61
CA LEU A 386 5.19 -23.83 -7.00
C LEU A 386 5.45 -22.36 -6.60
N ARG A 387 4.47 -21.45 -6.77
CA ARG A 387 4.59 -20.04 -6.38
C ARG A 387 4.75 -19.85 -4.89
N ARG A 388 3.91 -20.49 -4.07
CA ARG A 388 4.00 -20.43 -2.60
C ARG A 388 5.36 -20.89 -2.05
N ARG A 389 6.15 -21.60 -2.86
CA ARG A 389 7.51 -22.08 -2.54
C ARG A 389 8.64 -21.28 -3.22
N CYS A 390 8.31 -20.30 -4.07
CA CYS A 390 9.29 -19.57 -4.90
C CYS A 390 9.14 -18.04 -4.87
N CYS A 391 7.98 -17.53 -4.46
CA CYS A 391 7.66 -16.11 -4.33
C CYS A 391 7.26 -15.82 -2.86
N PRO A 392 7.61 -14.66 -2.28
CA PRO A 392 7.21 -14.33 -0.91
C PRO A 392 5.69 -14.21 -0.76
N CYS A 393 5.02 -13.59 -1.72
CA CYS A 393 3.56 -13.49 -1.78
C CYS A 393 3.01 -13.74 -3.19
N GLU A 394 1.78 -14.29 -3.26
CA GLU A 394 1.00 -14.39 -4.50
C GLU A 394 0.69 -12.99 -5.07
N LEU A 395 0.56 -11.98 -4.20
CA LEU A 395 0.33 -10.58 -4.60
C LEU A 395 1.55 -9.95 -5.27
N ASP A 396 2.77 -10.21 -4.80
CA ASP A 396 4.01 -9.71 -5.42
C ASP A 396 4.13 -10.22 -6.85
N TYR A 397 3.83 -11.50 -7.04
CA TYR A 397 3.85 -12.18 -8.33
C TYR A 397 2.85 -11.52 -9.31
N ILE A 398 1.60 -11.24 -8.90
CA ILE A 398 0.63 -10.58 -9.79
C ILE A 398 0.97 -9.09 -10.00
N SER A 399 1.44 -8.40 -8.96
CA SER A 399 1.87 -6.99 -9.00
C SER A 399 3.01 -6.79 -9.99
N SER A 400 3.99 -7.70 -9.98
CA SER A 400 5.08 -7.72 -10.96
C SER A 400 4.54 -7.94 -12.38
N LEU A 401 3.72 -8.98 -12.59
CA LEU A 401 3.13 -9.28 -13.90
C LEU A 401 2.27 -8.15 -14.48
N SER A 402 1.58 -7.38 -13.64
CA SER A 402 0.79 -6.21 -14.05
C SER A 402 1.64 -5.06 -14.63
N ARG A 403 2.96 -5.07 -14.40
CA ARG A 403 3.90 -4.00 -14.76
C ARG A 403 4.98 -4.55 -15.69
N CYS A 404 4.74 -4.49 -17.00
CA CYS A 404 5.58 -5.14 -18.01
C CYS A 404 6.18 -4.17 -19.03
N LYS A 405 7.41 -4.47 -19.50
CA LYS A 405 8.12 -3.83 -20.60
C LYS A 405 8.42 -4.87 -21.70
N ASN A 406 8.33 -4.48 -22.98
CA ASN A 406 8.83 -5.32 -24.07
C ASN A 406 10.34 -5.54 -23.92
N LEU A 407 10.82 -6.72 -24.28
CA LEU A 407 12.24 -7.07 -24.23
C LEU A 407 12.76 -7.26 -25.66
N ASP A 408 13.60 -6.33 -26.12
CA ASP A 408 14.24 -6.36 -27.45
C ASP A 408 15.24 -7.51 -27.56
N ALA A 409 14.72 -8.73 -27.78
CA ALA A 409 15.47 -9.97 -27.88
C ALA A 409 16.23 -10.11 -29.21
N LYS A 410 17.16 -9.19 -29.47
CA LYS A 410 18.05 -9.17 -30.65
C LYS A 410 18.90 -10.45 -30.71
N GLY A 411 18.40 -11.44 -31.44
CA GLY A 411 19.08 -12.73 -31.65
C GLY A 411 18.19 -13.98 -31.74
N GLY A 412 16.87 -13.87 -31.53
CA GLY A 412 15.94 -15.00 -31.68
C GLY A 412 15.49 -15.24 -33.12
N LYS A 413 15.73 -16.45 -33.68
CA LYS A 413 15.27 -16.85 -35.03
C LYS A 413 13.73 -16.99 -35.18
N SER A 414 12.96 -16.85 -34.10
CA SER A 414 11.56 -17.31 -34.01
C SER A 414 10.50 -16.22 -34.04
N GLY A 415 10.86 -14.92 -34.02
CA GLY A 415 9.91 -13.79 -34.01
C GLY A 415 8.97 -13.71 -32.79
N SER A 416 9.11 -14.62 -31.83
CA SER A 416 8.28 -14.74 -30.62
C SER A 416 8.45 -13.55 -29.70
N LEU A 417 7.35 -12.92 -29.27
CA LEU A 417 7.38 -11.81 -28.30
C LEU A 417 8.05 -12.24 -26.99
N PHE A 418 8.96 -11.39 -26.50
CA PHE A 418 9.48 -11.44 -25.13
C PHE A 418 9.11 -10.15 -24.40
N VAL A 419 8.68 -10.31 -23.15
CA VAL A 419 8.28 -9.25 -22.22
C VAL A 419 8.94 -9.55 -20.88
N LYS A 420 9.24 -8.52 -20.10
CA LYS A 420 9.83 -8.65 -18.77
C LYS A 420 9.11 -7.74 -17.78
N THR A 421 9.01 -8.12 -16.51
CA THR A 421 8.41 -7.26 -15.49
C THR A 421 9.34 -6.06 -15.18
N LEU A 422 8.78 -4.95 -14.71
CA LEU A 422 9.57 -3.72 -14.46
C LEU A 422 10.59 -3.89 -13.34
N ASP A 423 10.23 -4.66 -12.31
CA ASP A 423 11.10 -5.17 -11.23
C ASP A 423 12.14 -6.21 -11.68
N ASP A 424 12.14 -6.58 -12.97
CA ASP A 424 13.07 -7.50 -13.60
C ASP A 424 13.06 -8.96 -13.05
N ILE A 425 12.08 -9.31 -12.19
CA ILE A 425 11.96 -10.62 -11.54
C ILE A 425 11.51 -11.73 -12.50
N PHE A 426 10.63 -11.41 -13.46
CA PHE A 426 9.94 -12.39 -14.31
C PHE A 426 10.13 -12.11 -15.81
N VAL A 427 10.34 -13.17 -16.59
CA VAL A 427 10.39 -13.10 -18.06
C VAL A 427 9.17 -13.83 -18.63
N ILE A 428 8.37 -13.11 -19.44
CA ILE A 428 7.21 -13.62 -20.14
C ILE A 428 7.60 -13.87 -21.61
N LYS A 429 7.47 -15.11 -22.09
CA LYS A 429 7.72 -15.51 -23.48
C LYS A 429 6.42 -15.94 -24.17
N GLN A 430 6.21 -15.48 -25.40
CA GLN A 430 5.26 -16.10 -26.31
C GLN A 430 5.78 -17.45 -26.79
N ILE A 431 5.08 -18.52 -26.43
CA ILE A 431 5.34 -19.89 -26.87
C ILE A 431 4.44 -20.31 -28.03
N GLN A 432 4.96 -21.24 -28.83
CA GLN A 432 4.25 -21.87 -29.94
C GLN A 432 3.54 -23.15 -29.52
N LYS A 433 2.61 -23.67 -30.35
CA LYS A 433 1.80 -24.85 -29.99
C LYS A 433 2.64 -26.11 -29.73
N LYS A 434 3.78 -26.33 -30.43
CA LYS A 434 4.71 -27.42 -30.08
C LYS A 434 5.36 -27.28 -28.70
N GLU A 435 5.69 -26.06 -28.28
CA GLU A 435 6.23 -25.81 -26.93
C GLU A 435 5.16 -26.05 -25.87
N TYR A 436 3.91 -25.65 -26.16
CA TYR A 436 2.73 -25.98 -25.36
C TYR A 436 2.57 -27.50 -25.22
N ASP A 437 2.56 -28.25 -26.34
CA ASP A 437 2.32 -29.69 -26.39
C ASP A 437 3.46 -30.49 -25.75
N SER A 438 4.70 -30.02 -25.94
CA SER A 438 5.88 -30.58 -25.28
C SER A 438 5.76 -30.45 -23.77
N PHE A 439 5.47 -29.24 -23.26
CA PHE A 439 5.27 -29.01 -21.82
C PHE A 439 4.19 -29.93 -21.25
N VAL A 440 3.02 -30.05 -21.90
CA VAL A 440 1.91 -30.91 -21.41
C VAL A 440 2.35 -32.37 -21.25
N LYS A 441 3.22 -32.87 -22.14
CA LYS A 441 3.73 -34.25 -22.09
C LYS A 441 4.71 -34.52 -20.95
N PHE A 442 5.45 -33.52 -20.46
CA PHE A 442 6.40 -33.70 -19.34
C PHE A 442 6.01 -32.96 -18.05
N ALA A 443 4.90 -32.22 -18.04
CA ALA A 443 4.46 -31.38 -16.92
C ALA A 443 4.40 -32.13 -15.57
N HIS A 444 3.91 -33.38 -15.58
CA HIS A 444 3.84 -34.21 -14.36
C HIS A 444 5.22 -34.46 -13.74
N GLU A 445 6.17 -34.97 -14.54
CA GLU A 445 7.54 -35.24 -14.08
C GLU A 445 8.29 -33.94 -13.77
N TYR A 446 8.00 -32.84 -14.48
CA TYR A 446 8.52 -31.52 -14.15
C TYR A 446 8.07 -31.07 -12.76
N PHE A 447 6.76 -31.09 -12.46
CA PHE A 447 6.27 -30.67 -11.15
C PHE A 447 6.84 -31.55 -10.03
N LYS A 448 6.80 -32.88 -10.22
CA LYS A 448 7.38 -33.87 -9.31
C LYS A 448 8.87 -33.62 -9.03
N TYR A 449 9.67 -33.40 -10.06
CA TYR A 449 11.09 -33.05 -9.91
C TYR A 449 11.29 -31.69 -9.22
N THR A 450 10.52 -30.66 -9.57
CA THR A 450 10.65 -29.35 -8.91
C THR A 450 10.24 -29.39 -7.45
N ASP A 451 9.20 -30.16 -7.10
CA ASP A 451 8.76 -30.30 -5.71
C ASP A 451 9.81 -31.05 -4.88
N GLN A 452 10.38 -32.13 -5.42
CA GLN A 452 11.51 -32.84 -4.84
C GLN A 452 12.74 -31.93 -4.63
N SER A 453 13.19 -31.23 -5.69
CA SER A 453 14.33 -30.29 -5.63
C SER A 453 14.11 -29.16 -4.61
N LEU A 454 12.89 -28.65 -4.49
CA LEU A 454 12.55 -27.64 -3.48
C LEU A 454 12.41 -28.23 -2.06
N ASN A 455 12.02 -29.51 -1.91
CA ASN A 455 11.94 -30.20 -0.62
C ASN A 455 13.34 -30.55 -0.07
N SER A 456 14.25 -30.99 -0.93
CA SER A 456 15.63 -31.34 -0.55
C SER A 456 16.59 -30.15 -0.49
N GLY A 457 16.12 -28.94 -0.84
CA GLY A 457 16.97 -27.76 -1.00
C GLY A 457 17.99 -27.87 -2.16
N SER A 458 17.89 -28.90 -3.00
CA SER A 458 18.83 -29.16 -4.09
C SER A 458 18.68 -28.12 -5.20
N GLN A 459 19.78 -27.46 -5.57
CA GLN A 459 19.82 -26.51 -6.67
C GLN A 459 19.41 -27.17 -7.99
N THR A 460 18.72 -26.43 -8.85
CA THR A 460 18.32 -26.90 -10.19
C THR A 460 18.56 -25.84 -11.26
N CYS A 461 19.02 -26.28 -12.43
CA CYS A 461 19.17 -25.46 -13.63
C CYS A 461 17.89 -25.46 -14.51
N LEU A 462 16.83 -26.18 -14.14
CA LEU A 462 15.56 -26.09 -14.85
C LEU A 462 14.90 -24.74 -14.60
N ALA A 463 14.39 -24.13 -15.68
CA ALA A 463 13.55 -22.96 -15.57
C ALA A 463 12.33 -23.31 -14.70
N LYS A 464 12.13 -22.55 -13.62
CA LYS A 464 10.84 -22.51 -12.94
C LYS A 464 9.84 -21.92 -13.95
N MET A 465 8.79 -22.65 -14.28
CA MET A 465 7.85 -22.31 -15.37
C MET A 465 6.44 -22.01 -14.87
N GLU A 466 5.72 -21.22 -15.67
CA GLU A 466 4.26 -21.01 -15.58
C GLU A 466 3.62 -20.80 -16.95
N LYS A 467 2.30 -21.04 -17.09
CA LYS A 467 1.67 -21.16 -18.41
C LYS A 467 0.17 -20.84 -18.42
N TRP A 468 -0.25 -20.06 -19.42
CA TRP A 468 -1.66 -19.84 -19.76
C TRP A 468 -1.89 -19.74 -21.26
N ARG A 469 -3.12 -20.02 -21.69
CA ARG A 469 -3.57 -19.94 -23.09
C ARG A 469 -4.65 -18.85 -23.21
N LYS A 470 -4.59 -18.05 -24.28
CA LYS A 470 -5.68 -17.18 -24.73
C LYS A 470 -6.49 -17.91 -25.80
N GLU A 471 -7.81 -17.74 -25.77
CA GLU A 471 -8.74 -18.25 -26.77
C GLU A 471 -9.65 -17.09 -27.23
N ASP A 472 -9.78 -16.90 -28.54
CA ASP A 472 -10.55 -15.80 -29.13
C ASP A 472 -11.98 -16.27 -29.44
N ASP A 473 -12.97 -15.49 -29.01
CA ASP A 473 -14.40 -15.81 -29.05
C ASP A 473 -15.03 -15.31 -30.37
N GLN A 474 -14.97 -16.13 -31.43
CA GLN A 474 -15.68 -15.86 -32.68
C GLN A 474 -17.15 -16.22 -32.51
N GLY A 475 -17.99 -15.21 -32.31
CA GLY A 475 -19.45 -15.39 -32.23
C GLY A 475 -19.99 -15.94 -33.55
N GLY A 476 -20.70 -17.07 -33.47
CA GLY A 476 -21.36 -17.65 -34.64
C GLY A 476 -22.51 -16.77 -35.12
N GLU A 477 -22.49 -16.41 -36.40
CA GLU A 477 -23.66 -15.82 -37.06
C GLU A 477 -24.72 -16.89 -37.32
N GLU A 478 -25.96 -16.57 -37.00
CA GLU A 478 -27.12 -17.41 -37.30
C GLU A 478 -27.43 -17.29 -38.81
N PRO A 479 -27.52 -18.40 -39.57
CA PRO A 479 -27.58 -18.33 -41.02
C PRO A 479 -28.94 -17.84 -41.51
N ARG A 480 -29.02 -16.55 -41.87
CA ARG A 480 -30.13 -16.01 -42.68
C ARG A 480 -30.24 -16.80 -43.98
N LYS A 481 -31.31 -17.58 -44.13
CA LYS A 481 -31.84 -18.01 -45.43
C LYS A 481 -32.94 -17.05 -45.86
N SER A 482 -32.87 -16.61 -47.11
CA SER A 482 -33.83 -15.73 -47.76
C SER A 482 -34.20 -16.32 -49.11
N ALA A 483 -35.52 -16.48 -49.35
CA ALA A 483 -36.12 -17.25 -50.45
C ALA A 483 -35.85 -18.76 -50.39
#